data_AF-A0A5J6Q3E3-F1
#
_entry.id   AF-A0A5J6Q3E3-F1
#
_cell.length_a   1.000
_cell.length_b   1.000
_cell.length_c   1.000
_cell.angle_alpha   90.00
_cell.angle_beta   90.00
_cell.angle_gamma   90.00
#
_symmetry.space_group_name_H-M   'P 1'
#
loop_
_entity.id
_entity.type
_entity.pdbx_description
1 polymer ?
#
loop_
_entity_poly.entity_id
_entity_poly.type
_entity_poly.pdbx_seq_one_letter_code
_entity_poly.pdbx_strand_id
1 'polypeptide(L)'
;MSRCQPREDAAQAGRGGRRPALLAAAAAVAVSGFAPGGLRAAELGPGPCIWTSEVSPEALIRFQPQTQPGLRRGELFFRRRRVSGFEVGTSLGYGTSWWGLTPQSEGRGDRVVWFRGPEPLRSLPSPGPAADRLLITGLGSALWYRGDQRLRREPTLIQAAEGFWRMSPTCPEEG
;
A
#
# COMPACT_ATOMS: atom_id res chain seq x y z
N MET A 1 -30.04 -15.07 -27.25
CA MET A 1 -28.96 -14.99 -28.26
C MET A 1 -29.17 -13.73 -29.06
N SER A 2 -28.56 -12.62 -28.65
CA SER A 2 -28.70 -11.32 -29.32
C SER A 2 -27.37 -10.93 -29.93
N ARG A 3 -27.34 -10.86 -31.26
CA ARG A 3 -26.21 -10.38 -32.06
C ARG A 3 -26.26 -8.85 -32.11
N CYS A 4 -25.16 -8.19 -31.80
CA CYS A 4 -24.87 -6.84 -32.29
C CYS A 4 -23.52 -6.90 -33.01
N GLN A 5 -23.55 -6.73 -34.33
CA GLN A 5 -22.38 -6.51 -35.17
C GLN A 5 -21.92 -5.04 -35.10
N PRO A 6 -20.66 -4.74 -35.45
CA PRO A 6 -20.05 -3.42 -35.33
C PRO A 6 -20.18 -2.59 -36.62
N ARG A 7 -20.14 -1.25 -36.46
CA ARG A 7 -19.97 -0.22 -37.49
C ARG A 7 -19.44 1.03 -36.79
N GLU A 8 -18.62 1.90 -37.36
CA GLU A 8 -17.80 1.95 -38.58
C GLU A 8 -16.96 3.23 -38.37
N ASP A 9 -15.71 3.19 -38.79
CA ASP A 9 -14.78 4.28 -39.15
C ASP A 9 -15.15 5.75 -38.95
N ALA A 10 -14.19 6.52 -38.42
CA ALA A 10 -13.86 7.84 -38.95
C ALA A 10 -12.40 8.21 -38.67
N ALA A 11 -11.56 7.96 -39.68
CA ALA A 11 -10.28 8.64 -39.85
C ALA A 11 -10.53 10.10 -40.27
N GLN A 12 -9.77 11.03 -39.70
CA GLN A 12 -9.64 12.38 -40.26
C GLN A 12 -8.17 12.80 -40.26
N ALA A 13 -7.62 12.81 -41.47
CA ALA A 13 -6.33 13.39 -41.83
C ALA A 13 -6.54 14.81 -42.38
N GLY A 14 -5.61 15.72 -42.08
CA GLY A 14 -5.53 17.05 -42.69
C GLY A 14 -4.55 17.96 -41.94
N ARG A 15 -3.23 17.88 -42.17
CA ARG A 15 -2.40 18.61 -43.17
C ARG A 15 -2.32 20.14 -42.98
N GLY A 16 -1.07 20.61 -42.80
CA GLY A 16 -0.60 21.98 -43.04
C GLY A 16 -0.22 22.71 -41.75
N GLY A 17 0.96 23.26 -41.53
CA GLY A 17 2.14 23.50 -42.35
C GLY A 17 3.06 24.48 -41.59
N ARG A 18 4.33 24.60 -42.03
CA ARG A 18 5.39 25.53 -41.61
C ARG A 18 6.24 25.15 -40.39
N ARG A 19 7.36 24.48 -40.69
CA ARG A 19 8.59 24.48 -39.88
C ARG A 19 9.55 25.53 -40.46
N PRO A 20 10.00 26.52 -39.68
CA PRO A 20 11.31 27.11 -39.87
C PRO A 20 12.35 26.26 -39.11
N ALA A 21 13.37 25.83 -39.84
CA ALA A 21 14.59 25.29 -39.25
C ALA A 21 15.30 26.39 -38.46
N LEU A 22 15.63 26.11 -37.19
CA LEU A 22 16.53 26.95 -36.42
C LEU A 22 17.55 26.06 -35.72
N LEU A 23 18.77 26.25 -36.21
CA LEU A 23 20.09 25.91 -35.70
C LEU A 23 20.18 25.09 -34.42
N ALA A 24 20.87 23.96 -34.57
CA ALA A 24 21.55 23.25 -33.50
C ALA A 24 22.59 24.16 -32.83
N ALA A 25 22.49 24.29 -31.51
CA ALA A 25 23.60 24.63 -30.62
C ALA A 25 23.65 23.57 -29.53
N ALA A 26 24.45 22.53 -29.75
CA ALA A 26 24.76 21.53 -28.73
C ALA A 26 25.73 22.16 -27.72
N ALA A 27 25.18 22.72 -26.64
CA ALA A 27 25.96 23.04 -25.46
C ALA A 27 26.19 21.73 -24.69
N ALA A 28 27.36 21.13 -24.89
CA ALA A 28 27.86 20.04 -24.06
C ALA A 28 28.14 20.57 -22.65
N VAL A 29 27.17 20.42 -21.76
CA VAL A 29 27.41 20.56 -20.32
C VAL A 29 28.04 19.26 -19.86
N ALA A 30 29.30 19.35 -19.43
CA ALA A 30 30.01 18.26 -18.79
C ALA A 30 29.17 17.75 -17.61
N VAL A 31 28.62 16.55 -17.75
CA VAL A 31 28.00 15.80 -16.66
C VAL A 31 29.13 15.35 -15.75
N SER A 32 29.44 16.18 -14.76
CA SER A 32 30.19 15.74 -13.58
C SER A 32 29.44 14.55 -12.98
N GLY A 33 30.11 13.41 -12.93
CA GLY A 33 29.54 12.11 -12.70
C GLY A 33 28.56 12.04 -11.53
N PHE A 34 27.29 11.82 -11.85
CA PHE A 34 26.39 11.14 -10.94
C PHE A 34 26.56 9.64 -11.21
N ALA A 35 27.44 9.01 -10.44
CA ALA A 35 27.33 7.57 -10.26
C ALA A 35 25.90 7.27 -9.80
N PRO A 36 25.18 6.30 -10.38
CA PRO A 36 23.94 5.81 -9.80
C PRO A 36 24.32 4.99 -8.57
N GLY A 37 24.70 5.69 -7.50
CA GLY A 37 24.71 5.13 -6.16
C GLY A 37 23.26 4.86 -5.82
N GLY A 38 22.84 3.62 -6.05
CA GLY A 38 21.60 3.12 -5.50
C GLY A 38 21.60 3.47 -4.02
N LEU A 39 20.65 4.29 -3.60
CA LEU A 39 20.41 4.60 -2.20
C LEU A 39 20.32 3.25 -1.48
N ARG A 40 21.36 2.92 -0.73
CA ARG A 40 21.36 1.73 0.10
C ARG A 40 20.25 1.93 1.12
N ALA A 41 19.41 0.92 1.28
CA ALA A 41 18.37 0.86 2.31
C ALA A 41 18.89 1.12 3.75
N ALA A 42 20.21 1.24 3.94
CA ALA A 42 20.90 1.47 5.20
C ALA A 42 21.00 2.95 5.64
N GLU A 43 20.63 3.95 4.82
CA GLU A 43 20.66 5.37 5.22
C GLU A 43 19.33 5.92 5.74
N LEU A 44 18.25 5.14 5.68
CA LEU A 44 17.03 5.47 6.39
C LEU A 44 17.23 5.04 7.84
N GLY A 45 17.36 6.01 8.76
CA GLY A 45 17.18 5.75 10.20
C GLY A 45 15.83 5.04 10.46
N PRO A 46 15.46 4.72 11.71
CA PRO A 46 14.20 4.06 12.01
C PRO A 46 13.03 5.00 11.71
N GLY A 47 12.68 5.12 10.43
CA GLY A 47 11.50 5.80 9.95
C GLY A 47 10.27 5.06 10.47
N PRO A 48 9.11 5.73 10.54
CA PRO A 48 7.89 5.07 10.96
C PRO A 48 7.61 3.85 10.06
N CYS A 49 7.29 2.70 10.67
CA CYS A 49 6.78 1.57 9.92
C CYS A 49 5.41 1.94 9.35
N ILE A 50 5.29 1.96 8.02
CA ILE A 50 4.08 2.36 7.32
C ILE A 50 3.68 1.22 6.37
N TRP A 51 2.40 0.86 6.41
CA TRP A 51 1.77 0.08 5.34
C TRP A 51 0.96 0.99 4.45
N THR A 52 1.13 0.85 3.14
CA THR A 52 0.46 1.67 2.13
C THR A 52 -0.36 0.79 1.21
N SER A 53 -1.65 1.09 1.02
CA SER A 53 -2.49 0.31 0.10
C SER A 53 -2.01 0.47 -1.34
N GLU A 54 -1.86 -0.64 -2.05
CA GLU A 54 -1.54 -0.63 -3.49
C GLU A 54 -2.71 -0.13 -4.34
N VAL A 55 -3.94 -0.29 -3.85
CA VAL A 55 -5.16 0.15 -4.54
C VAL A 55 -5.36 1.66 -4.41
N SER A 56 -5.01 2.23 -3.24
CA SER A 56 -5.11 3.67 -2.99
C SER A 56 -4.00 4.13 -2.05
N PRO A 57 -2.93 4.75 -2.56
CA PRO A 57 -1.81 5.24 -1.74
C PRO A 57 -2.18 6.29 -0.68
N GLU A 58 -3.39 6.86 -0.76
CA GLU A 58 -3.93 7.76 0.27
C GLU A 58 -4.35 7.03 1.57
N ALA A 59 -4.46 5.69 1.52
CA ALA A 59 -4.77 4.83 2.65
C ALA A 59 -3.47 4.28 3.25
N LEU A 60 -3.21 4.62 4.51
CA LEU A 60 -1.96 4.33 5.21
C LEU A 60 -2.24 3.75 6.58
N ILE A 61 -1.47 2.75 7.01
CA ILE A 61 -1.41 2.33 8.41
C ILE A 61 -0.04 2.72 8.93
N ARG A 62 0.01 3.63 9.90
CA ARG A 62 1.25 4.09 10.50
C ARG A 62 1.39 3.48 11.88
N PHE A 63 2.45 2.71 12.09
CA PHE A 63 2.73 2.11 13.39
C PHE A 63 3.53 3.03 14.29
N GLN A 64 3.24 2.93 15.58
CA GLN A 64 4.04 3.51 16.64
C GLN A 64 5.30 2.64 16.86
N PRO A 65 6.36 3.19 17.45
CA PRO A 65 7.48 2.39 17.93
C PRO A 65 6.97 1.23 18.80
N GLN A 66 7.49 0.03 18.56
CA GLN A 66 7.02 -1.15 19.26
C GLN A 66 7.42 -1.10 20.73
N THR A 67 6.44 -1.15 21.62
CA THR A 67 6.66 -1.14 23.07
C THR A 67 6.55 -2.52 23.71
N GLN A 68 5.95 -3.49 23.02
CA GLN A 68 5.72 -4.85 23.52
C GLN A 68 5.96 -5.89 22.41
N PRO A 69 6.62 -7.02 22.70
CA PRO A 69 6.77 -8.12 21.74
C PRO A 69 5.40 -8.69 21.32
N GLY A 70 5.25 -9.04 20.04
CA GLY A 70 4.05 -9.73 19.51
C GLY A 70 2.77 -8.90 19.40
N LEU A 71 2.81 -7.61 19.74
CA LEU A 71 1.72 -6.65 19.52
C LEU A 71 2.28 -5.32 19.02
N ARG A 72 1.76 -4.84 17.91
CA ARG A 72 2.10 -3.54 17.35
C ARG A 72 0.85 -2.69 17.18
N ARG A 73 0.93 -1.46 17.67
CA ARG A 73 -0.15 -0.47 17.60
C ARG A 73 0.15 0.59 16.56
N GLY A 74 -0.89 1.08 15.92
CA GLY A 74 -0.81 2.09 14.90
C GLY A 74 -2.14 2.77 14.67
N GLU A 75 -2.20 3.52 13.58
CA GLU A 75 -3.37 4.28 13.18
C GLU A 75 -3.60 4.11 11.68
N LEU A 76 -4.86 3.85 11.32
CA LEU A 76 -5.32 3.85 9.93
C LEU A 76 -5.68 5.29 9.54
N PHE A 77 -5.09 5.75 8.45
CA PHE A 77 -5.33 7.04 7.83
C PHE A 77 -5.91 6.86 6.43
N PHE A 78 -6.77 7.80 6.04
CA PHE A 78 -7.23 7.96 4.67
C PHE A 78 -7.28 9.45 4.34
N ARG A 79 -6.68 9.87 3.21
CA ARG A 79 -6.63 11.30 2.81
C ARG A 79 -6.13 12.22 3.93
N ARG A 80 -5.06 11.78 4.62
CA ARG A 80 -4.43 12.47 5.78
C ARG A 80 -5.34 12.63 7.01
N ARG A 81 -6.52 12.01 7.03
CA ARG A 81 -7.41 11.98 8.20
C ARG A 81 -7.29 10.64 8.90
N ARG A 82 -7.22 10.67 10.23
CA ARG A 82 -7.28 9.45 11.04
C ARG A 82 -8.67 8.83 10.93
N VAL A 83 -8.74 7.57 10.53
CA VAL A 83 -9.96 6.75 10.40
C VAL A 83 -10.20 5.93 11.66
N SER A 84 -9.14 5.31 12.19
CA SER A 84 -9.22 4.47 13.39
C SER A 84 -7.84 4.25 13.98
N GLY A 85 -7.78 3.81 15.24
CA GLY A 85 -6.60 3.08 15.68
C GLY A 85 -6.59 1.67 15.07
N PHE A 86 -5.39 1.09 14.95
CA PHE A 86 -5.15 -0.20 14.32
C PHE A 86 -4.14 -1.00 15.16
N GLU A 87 -4.37 -2.29 15.28
CA GLU A 87 -3.46 -3.21 15.96
C GLU A 87 -3.19 -4.42 15.09
N VAL A 88 -1.95 -4.90 15.12
CA VAL A 88 -1.56 -6.20 14.58
C VAL A 88 -0.83 -6.95 15.68
N GLY A 89 -1.10 -8.25 15.81
CA GLY A 89 -0.37 -9.09 16.73
C GLY A 89 -0.29 -10.51 16.23
N THR A 90 0.38 -11.35 17.00
CA THR A 90 0.63 -12.75 16.66
C THR A 90 0.12 -13.63 17.80
N SER A 91 -0.65 -14.67 17.48
CA SER A 91 -1.09 -15.64 18.49
C SER A 91 0.08 -16.54 18.87
N LEU A 92 0.46 -16.52 20.15
CA LEU A 92 1.48 -17.41 20.71
C LEU A 92 1.10 -18.88 20.43
N GLY A 93 2.01 -19.63 19.81
CA GLY A 93 1.87 -21.07 19.57
C GLY A 93 1.42 -21.49 18.16
N TYR A 94 0.80 -20.61 17.37
CA TYR A 94 0.28 -20.97 16.03
C TYR A 94 0.89 -20.16 14.87
N GLY A 95 1.70 -19.15 15.18
CA GLY A 95 2.35 -18.30 14.18
C GLY A 95 1.37 -17.56 13.26
N THR A 96 0.12 -17.40 13.68
CA THR A 96 -0.90 -16.66 12.94
C THR A 96 -0.93 -15.20 13.38
N SER A 97 -0.79 -14.30 12.41
CA SER A 97 -0.98 -12.87 12.62
C SER A 97 -2.47 -12.50 12.53
N TRP A 98 -2.93 -11.72 13.50
CA TRP A 98 -4.28 -11.16 13.58
C TRP A 98 -4.20 -9.64 13.57
N TRP A 99 -5.32 -8.99 13.27
CA TRP A 99 -5.42 -7.53 13.33
C TRP A 99 -6.69 -7.08 14.08
N GLY A 100 -6.79 -5.81 14.41
CA GLY A 100 -7.99 -5.22 15.01
C GLY A 100 -8.05 -3.71 14.85
N LEU A 101 -9.24 -3.14 14.93
CA LEU A 101 -9.43 -1.69 15.09
C LEU A 101 -9.49 -1.34 16.58
N THR A 102 -9.05 -0.13 16.93
CA THR A 102 -9.15 0.38 18.29
C THR A 102 -9.99 1.65 18.41
N PRO A 103 -10.93 1.71 19.40
CA PRO A 103 -11.22 0.68 20.43
C PRO A 103 -11.74 -0.67 19.88
N GLN A 104 -11.45 -1.77 20.59
CA GLN A 104 -11.64 -3.16 20.12
C GLN A 104 -13.10 -3.48 19.74
N SER A 105 -14.06 -2.70 20.25
CA SER A 105 -15.48 -2.70 19.87
C SER A 105 -15.74 -2.33 18.40
N GLU A 106 -14.75 -1.81 17.69
CA GLU A 106 -14.90 -1.27 16.34
C GLU A 106 -14.56 -2.28 15.23
N GLY A 107 -14.04 -3.45 15.59
CA GLY A 107 -13.75 -4.52 14.66
C GLY A 107 -12.60 -5.39 15.13
N ARG A 108 -12.84 -6.70 15.21
CA ARG A 108 -11.81 -7.71 15.40
C ARG A 108 -11.49 -8.34 14.05
N GLY A 109 -10.23 -8.28 13.67
CA GLY A 109 -9.74 -8.81 12.42
C GLY A 109 -9.48 -10.30 12.47
N ASP A 110 -9.64 -10.93 11.31
CA ASP A 110 -9.42 -12.36 11.10
C ASP A 110 -7.91 -12.64 10.96
N ARG A 111 -7.33 -12.38 9.78
CA ARG A 111 -5.92 -12.70 9.53
C ARG A 111 -5.18 -11.58 8.81
N VAL A 112 -3.89 -11.47 9.11
CA VAL A 112 -2.93 -10.81 8.23
C VAL A 112 -2.16 -11.89 7.49
N VAL A 113 -2.20 -11.84 6.16
CA VAL A 113 -1.49 -12.81 5.30
C VAL A 113 -0.31 -12.09 4.67
N TRP A 114 0.90 -12.57 4.95
CA TRP A 114 2.14 -12.00 4.45
C TRP A 114 2.50 -12.58 3.08
N PHE A 115 3.13 -11.78 2.24
CA PHE A 115 3.54 -12.16 0.89
C PHE A 115 5.01 -11.78 0.66
N ARG A 116 5.68 -12.61 -0.16
CA ARG A 116 6.93 -12.28 -0.83
C ARG A 116 6.68 -12.39 -2.33
N GLY A 117 6.69 -11.27 -3.04
CA GLY A 117 6.27 -11.32 -4.44
C GLY A 117 4.83 -11.88 -4.53
N PRO A 118 4.51 -12.75 -5.49
CA PRO A 118 3.15 -13.29 -5.64
C PRO A 118 2.83 -14.41 -4.63
N GLU A 119 3.79 -14.85 -3.82
CA GLU A 119 3.67 -16.04 -2.99
C GLU A 119 3.28 -15.69 -1.55
N PRO A 120 2.24 -16.33 -0.98
CA PRO A 120 1.93 -16.18 0.43
C PRO A 120 2.99 -16.89 1.28
N LEU A 121 3.51 -16.20 2.28
CA LEU A 121 4.40 -16.77 3.27
C LEU A 121 3.57 -17.57 4.28
N ARG A 122 3.89 -18.87 4.41
CA ARG A 122 3.25 -19.76 5.38
C ARG A 122 4.17 -19.99 6.56
N SER A 123 3.58 -20.20 7.75
CA SER A 123 4.28 -20.70 8.94
C SER A 123 5.37 -19.79 9.51
N LEU A 124 5.35 -18.49 9.22
CA LEU A 124 6.22 -17.53 9.89
C LEU A 124 5.47 -16.88 11.06
N PRO A 125 6.00 -16.96 12.29
CA PRO A 125 5.39 -16.29 13.43
C PRO A 125 5.37 -14.77 13.28
N SER A 126 6.20 -14.22 12.39
CA SER A 126 6.26 -12.80 12.06
C SER A 126 6.75 -12.61 10.62
N PRO A 127 6.37 -11.51 9.93
CA PRO A 127 7.07 -11.08 8.72
C PRO A 127 8.54 -10.78 9.06
N GLY A 128 9.39 -11.79 8.93
CA GLY A 128 10.82 -11.56 8.82
C GLY A 128 11.14 -10.68 7.59
N PRO A 129 12.43 -10.47 7.25
CA PRO A 129 12.88 -9.66 6.10
C PRO A 129 12.36 -10.10 4.74
N ALA A 130 11.65 -11.23 4.72
CA ALA A 130 11.09 -11.86 3.56
C ALA A 130 9.88 -11.16 2.96
N ALA A 131 9.05 -10.52 3.79
CA ALA A 131 7.76 -10.01 3.35
C ALA A 131 7.91 -8.61 2.76
N ASP A 132 7.31 -8.37 1.60
CA ASP A 132 7.25 -7.06 0.94
C ASP A 132 5.82 -6.51 0.87
N ARG A 133 4.83 -7.40 1.03
CA ARG A 133 3.40 -7.06 0.98
C ARG A 133 2.59 -7.94 1.91
N LEU A 134 1.36 -7.50 2.17
CA LEU A 134 0.41 -8.20 3.02
C LEU A 134 -1.03 -7.96 2.55
N LEU A 135 -1.91 -8.87 2.96
CA LEU A 135 -3.37 -8.74 2.84
C LEU A 135 -3.99 -8.72 4.24
N ILE A 136 -4.86 -7.75 4.50
CA ILE A 136 -5.58 -7.61 5.77
C ILE A 136 -7.00 -8.12 5.55
N THR A 137 -7.27 -9.38 5.88
CA THR A 137 -8.54 -10.01 5.50
C THR A 137 -9.71 -9.41 6.29
N GLY A 138 -10.74 -9.00 5.56
CA GLY A 138 -11.98 -8.48 6.15
C GLY A 138 -11.92 -7.05 6.66
N LEU A 139 -10.85 -6.29 6.38
CA LEU A 139 -10.74 -4.90 6.84
C LEU A 139 -11.80 -4.01 6.20
N GLY A 140 -12.06 -4.14 4.90
CA GLY A 140 -13.08 -3.34 4.22
C GLY A 140 -14.48 -3.67 4.75
N SER A 141 -14.76 -4.96 4.96
CA SER A 141 -15.99 -5.41 5.62
C SER A 141 -16.13 -4.82 7.03
N ALA A 142 -15.08 -4.82 7.85
CA ALA A 142 -15.12 -4.20 9.17
C ALA A 142 -15.43 -2.69 9.08
N LEU A 143 -14.77 -1.96 8.18
CA LEU A 143 -15.02 -0.54 7.95
C LEU A 143 -16.46 -0.28 7.46
N TRP A 144 -17.01 -1.16 6.63
CA TRP A 144 -18.38 -1.06 6.13
C TRP A 144 -19.41 -1.28 7.24
N TYR A 145 -19.21 -2.31 8.08
CA TYR A 145 -20.18 -2.70 9.11
C TYR A 145 -20.00 -1.96 10.45
N ARG A 146 -18.96 -1.14 10.62
CA ARG A 146 -18.66 -0.34 11.83
C ARG A 146 -19.78 0.65 12.26
N GLY A 147 -20.80 0.86 11.43
CA GLY A 147 -21.93 1.73 11.75
C GLY A 147 -21.69 3.22 11.46
N ASP A 148 -20.49 3.60 11.03
CA ASP A 148 -20.21 4.95 10.52
C ASP A 148 -20.64 5.06 9.04
N GLN A 149 -21.73 5.78 8.79
CA GLN A 149 -22.23 6.02 7.44
C GLN A 149 -21.23 6.77 6.55
N ARG A 150 -20.30 7.54 7.12
CA ARG A 150 -19.29 8.26 6.34
C ARG A 150 -18.33 7.28 5.67
N LEU A 151 -17.89 6.25 6.38
CA LEU A 151 -16.99 5.22 5.84
C LEU A 151 -17.66 4.40 4.73
N ARG A 152 -18.96 4.09 4.86
CA ARG A 152 -19.75 3.42 3.81
C ARG A 152 -19.83 4.21 2.50
N ARG A 153 -19.72 5.55 2.58
CA ARG A 153 -19.74 6.44 1.42
C ARG A 153 -18.35 6.68 0.82
N GLU A 154 -17.31 6.03 1.35
CA GLU A 154 -15.94 6.11 0.85
C GLU A 154 -15.54 4.78 0.18
N PRO A 155 -16.05 4.47 -1.04
CA PRO A 155 -15.78 3.20 -1.71
C PRO A 155 -14.29 2.99 -1.97
N THR A 156 -13.52 4.06 -2.19
CA THR A 156 -12.07 4.00 -2.35
C THR A 156 -11.38 3.47 -1.10
N LEU A 157 -11.83 3.86 0.11
CA LEU A 157 -11.27 3.36 1.36
C LEU A 157 -11.58 1.88 1.55
N ILE A 158 -12.82 1.46 1.24
CA ILE A 158 -13.22 0.05 1.34
C ILE A 158 -12.42 -0.81 0.37
N GLN A 159 -12.25 -0.36 -0.88
CA GLN A 159 -11.41 -1.04 -1.87
C GLN A 159 -9.94 -1.08 -1.45
N ALA A 160 -9.42 0.02 -0.87
CA ALA A 160 -8.06 0.09 -0.35
C ALA A 160 -7.82 -0.94 0.75
N ALA A 161 -8.81 -1.13 1.62
CA ALA A 161 -8.78 -2.06 2.73
C ALA A 161 -8.79 -3.54 2.31
N GLU A 162 -9.49 -3.89 1.24
CA GLU A 162 -9.55 -5.25 0.69
C GLU A 162 -8.38 -5.57 -0.26
N GLY A 163 -7.53 -4.58 -0.56
CA GLY A 163 -6.38 -4.73 -1.45
C GLY A 163 -5.10 -5.16 -0.74
N PHE A 164 -4.04 -5.37 -1.53
CA PHE A 164 -2.69 -5.55 -1.01
C PHE A 164 -2.15 -4.26 -0.40
N TRP A 165 -1.33 -4.42 0.63
CA TRP A 165 -0.62 -3.34 1.28
C TRP A 165 0.88 -3.59 1.17
N ARG A 166 1.63 -2.55 0.78
CA ARG A 166 3.10 -2.55 0.78
C ARG A 166 3.64 -2.08 2.09
N MET A 167 4.70 -2.72 2.55
CA MET A 167 5.41 -2.29 3.76
C MET A 167 6.56 -1.36 3.41
N SER A 168 6.77 -0.34 4.23
CA SER A 168 7.98 0.47 4.17
C SER A 168 9.21 -0.38 4.55
N PRO A 169 10.39 -0.15 3.94
CA PRO A 169 11.64 -0.82 4.32
C PRO A 169 12.04 -0.62 5.78
N THR A 170 11.52 0.42 6.43
CA THR A 170 11.78 0.77 7.83
C THR A 170 10.93 -0.03 8.83
N CYS A 171 10.09 -0.95 8.38
CA CYS A 171 9.36 -1.84 9.27
C CYS A 171 10.33 -2.85 9.89
N PRO A 172 10.48 -2.87 11.22
CA PRO A 172 11.47 -3.73 11.86
C PRO A 172 11.11 -5.21 11.67
N GLU A 173 12.15 -6.00 11.40
CA GLU A 173 12.11 -7.46 11.47
C GLU A 173 11.72 -7.85 12.90
N GLU A 174 10.64 -8.60 13.10
CA GLU A 174 10.43 -9.19 14.43
C GLU A 174 11.30 -10.45 14.51
N GLY A 175 12.41 -10.34 15.24
CA GLY A 175 13.29 -11.44 15.61
C GLY A 175 12.82 -12.18 16.87
#